data_AF-A0A2K9AHL7-F1
#
_entry.id   AF-A0A2K9AHL7-F1
#
_cell.length_a   1.000
_cell.length_b   1.000
_cell.length_c   1.000
_cell.angle_alpha   90.00
_cell.angle_beta   90.00
_cell.angle_gamma   90.00
#
_symmetry.space_group_name_H-M   'P 1'
#
loop_
_entity.id
_entity.type
_entity.pdbx_description
1 polymer ?
#
loop_
_entity_poly.entity_id
_entity_poly.type
_entity_poly.pdbx_seq_one_letter_code
_entity_poly.pdbx_strand_id
1 'polypeptide(L)'
;MNFTQMEDYNNDPKVLEKFGRNIVDEVKKGKIDPVIGREDEIRRVIKILSRKTKNNPVLIGEPGVGKTAIVEGLARRIVDKDVPLGLQNKIIYELDLAALVAGAKFRGEFEERLKAVLKKIKDSNGEIILFIDEIHAIVGAGRVDGAMDASNMLKPMLARGELHCVGATTLNEYRKYIEKDSALERRFQKVLIEEPTVLDTISILRGLKSRFEAHHGVHISDPAIIAASTLSNRYITDRFLPDKAIDLIDEACASIRMEIDSMPVELDDVTRKIMQLEIEKTALDKESDPISKDRLKKIKEEIDTLKKEEKDLRKQWEAEKEQINAIKIKKNELEQLRVDLQNAFNDNNYQRAAELQYSKIPELEKKINEMSEEGSKEGKLLTEVVSEESIAEIVSKWTHIPITKLMSGDKEKLLHLEETLKNRVIGQDHAIRLISDAIIRQRAGIKDENRPMKLFD
;
A
#
# COMPACT_ATOMS: atom_id res chain seq x y z
N MET A 1 -37.87 -20.88 21.31
CA MET A 1 -37.25 -19.62 20.85
C MET A 1 -36.10 -19.32 21.79
N ASN A 2 -34.85 -19.58 21.38
CA ASN A 2 -33.69 -19.11 22.14
C ASN A 2 -33.56 -17.62 21.85
N PHE A 3 -34.08 -16.78 22.76
CA PHE A 3 -33.67 -15.39 22.82
C PHE A 3 -32.20 -15.38 23.25
N THR A 4 -31.28 -15.23 22.28
CA THR A 4 -29.93 -14.77 22.55
C THR A 4 -30.06 -13.48 23.36
N GLN A 5 -29.70 -13.51 24.65
CA GLN A 5 -29.59 -12.31 25.46
C GLN A 5 -28.70 -11.31 24.72
N MET A 6 -29.18 -10.09 24.51
CA MET A 6 -28.34 -9.00 24.00
C MET A 6 -27.18 -8.81 24.97
N GLU A 7 -25.95 -8.87 24.46
CA GLU A 7 -24.76 -8.58 25.27
C GLU A 7 -24.85 -7.14 25.80
N ASP A 8 -24.67 -6.94 27.11
CA ASP A 8 -24.62 -5.60 27.69
C ASP A 8 -23.26 -4.94 27.41
N TYR A 9 -23.15 -4.30 26.25
CA TYR A 9 -21.95 -3.57 25.84
C TYR A 9 -21.64 -2.37 26.73
N ASN A 10 -22.58 -1.83 27.53
CA ASN A 10 -22.33 -0.60 28.30
C ASN A 10 -21.37 -0.79 29.48
N ASN A 11 -21.21 -2.03 29.94
CA ASN A 11 -20.38 -2.40 31.08
C ASN A 11 -19.15 -3.23 30.69
N ASP A 12 -19.00 -3.57 29.41
CA ASP A 12 -17.87 -4.35 28.93
C ASP A 12 -16.58 -3.49 29.00
N PRO A 13 -15.52 -3.94 29.71
CA PRO A 13 -14.25 -3.23 29.75
C PRO A 13 -13.52 -3.22 28.40
N LYS A 14 -13.85 -4.15 27.49
CA LYS A 14 -13.17 -4.35 26.20
C LYS A 14 -13.93 -3.78 25.00
N VAL A 15 -14.93 -2.93 25.23
CA VAL A 15 -15.76 -2.35 24.16
C VAL A 15 -14.93 -1.68 23.06
N LEU A 16 -13.89 -0.94 23.46
CA LEU A 16 -13.00 -0.28 22.50
C LEU A 16 -12.22 -1.32 21.67
N GLU A 17 -11.74 -2.41 22.27
CA GLU A 17 -11.03 -3.46 21.53
C GLU A 17 -11.94 -4.20 20.53
N LYS A 18 -13.26 -4.23 20.78
CA LYS A 18 -14.25 -4.90 19.91
C LYS A 18 -14.63 -4.10 18.66
N PHE A 19 -14.59 -2.77 18.74
CA PHE A 19 -15.19 -1.88 17.73
C PHE A 19 -14.21 -0.86 17.16
N GLY A 20 -12.92 -1.18 17.19
CA GLY A 20 -11.88 -0.28 16.74
C GLY A 20 -10.49 -0.67 17.20
N ARG A 21 -9.54 0.22 16.97
CA ARG A 21 -8.13 -0.01 17.30
C ARG A 21 -7.45 1.24 17.85
N ASN A 22 -6.39 1.01 18.62
CA ASN A 22 -5.56 2.08 19.17
C ASN A 22 -4.34 2.31 18.26
N ILE A 23 -4.39 3.36 17.44
CA ILE A 23 -3.33 3.67 16.47
C ILE A 23 -2.00 3.98 17.19
N VAL A 24 -2.04 4.65 18.34
CA VAL A 24 -0.83 4.99 19.11
C VAL A 24 -0.11 3.73 19.61
N ASP A 25 -0.86 2.71 20.01
CA ASP A 25 -0.30 1.41 20.40
C ASP A 25 0.25 0.64 19.20
N GLU A 26 -0.40 0.70 18.04
CA GLU A 26 0.11 0.11 16.80
C GLU A 26 1.43 0.74 16.34
N VAL A 27 1.57 2.06 16.49
CA VAL A 27 2.84 2.75 16.22
C VAL A 27 3.94 2.27 17.16
N LYS A 28 3.68 2.15 18.47
CA LYS A 28 4.66 1.66 19.45
C LYS A 28 5.12 0.23 19.12
N LYS A 29 4.21 -0.60 18.61
CA LYS A 29 4.46 -1.97 18.15
C LYS A 29 5.14 -2.03 16.77
N GLY A 30 5.38 -0.88 16.12
CA GLY A 30 6.00 -0.82 14.79
C GLY A 30 5.13 -1.35 13.66
N LYS A 31 3.81 -1.48 13.86
CA LYS A 31 2.87 -2.02 12.87
C LYS A 31 2.42 -0.98 11.83
N ILE A 32 2.56 0.30 12.18
CA ILE A 32 2.21 1.42 11.30
C ILE A 32 3.44 1.79 10.46
N ASP A 33 3.22 1.99 9.17
CA ASP A 33 4.24 2.40 8.22
C ASP A 33 4.69 3.85 8.47
N PRO A 34 5.93 4.21 8.09
CA PRO A 34 6.37 5.59 8.18
C PRO A 34 5.55 6.50 7.26
N VAL A 35 5.25 7.71 7.74
CA VAL A 35 4.49 8.71 6.99
C VAL A 35 5.46 9.74 6.41
N ILE A 36 5.51 9.83 5.09
CA ILE A 36 6.44 10.69 4.34
C ILE A 36 5.68 11.83 3.67
N GLY A 37 6.22 13.05 3.73
CA GLY A 37 5.73 14.19 2.95
C GLY A 37 4.40 14.80 3.42
N ARG A 38 3.91 14.47 4.62
CA ARG A 38 2.63 15.00 5.18
C ARG A 38 2.81 15.88 6.42
N GLU A 39 3.98 16.47 6.60
CA GLU A 39 4.35 17.19 7.82
C GLU A 39 3.46 18.41 8.09
N ASP A 40 3.08 19.14 7.04
CA ASP A 40 2.28 20.35 7.17
C ASP A 40 0.82 20.05 7.50
N GLU A 41 0.25 18.99 6.92
CA GLU A 41 -1.08 18.50 7.23
C GLU A 41 -1.14 17.99 8.67
N ILE A 42 -0.16 17.19 9.11
CA ILE A 42 -0.07 16.71 10.49
C ILE A 42 0.06 17.89 11.46
N ARG A 43 0.95 18.85 11.17
CA ARG A 43 1.12 20.07 11.98
C ARG A 43 -0.17 20.90 12.03
N ARG A 44 -0.92 20.97 10.94
CA ARG A 44 -2.23 21.63 10.88
C ARG A 44 -3.27 20.91 11.72
N VAL A 45 -3.31 19.58 11.70
CA VAL A 45 -4.20 18.77 12.55
C VAL A 45 -3.88 19.00 14.04
N ILE A 46 -2.60 18.98 14.44
CA ILE A 46 -2.15 19.29 15.81
C ILE A 46 -2.63 20.68 16.25
N LYS A 47 -2.43 21.70 15.40
CA LYS A 47 -2.87 23.06 15.65
C LYS A 47 -4.38 23.13 15.87
N ILE A 48 -5.16 22.43 15.05
CA ILE A 48 -6.63 22.43 15.16
C ILE A 48 -7.08 21.76 16.46
N LEU A 49 -6.55 20.58 16.79
CA LEU A 49 -6.89 19.84 18.01
C LEU A 49 -6.58 20.64 19.29
N SER A 50 -5.60 21.55 19.21
CA SER A 50 -5.21 22.41 20.32
C SER A 50 -6.07 23.69 20.47
N ARG A 51 -7.05 23.92 19.59
CA ARG A 51 -7.91 25.12 19.65
C ARG A 51 -8.98 24.99 20.74
N LYS A 52 -9.46 26.14 21.21
CA LYS A 52 -10.63 26.23 22.11
C LYS A 52 -11.96 26.00 21.38
N THR A 53 -12.06 26.39 20.11
CA THR A 53 -13.27 26.25 19.28
C THR A 53 -12.89 25.76 17.88
N LYS A 54 -13.82 25.07 17.21
CA LYS A 54 -13.57 24.37 15.93
C LYS A 54 -12.31 23.50 16.01
N ASN A 55 -12.26 22.69 17.07
CA ASN A 55 -11.11 21.89 17.46
C ASN A 55 -11.15 20.45 16.96
N ASN A 56 -12.13 20.11 16.12
CA ASN A 56 -12.22 18.81 15.46
C ASN A 56 -11.81 18.97 13.99
N PRO A 57 -10.65 18.48 13.56
CA PRO A 57 -10.28 18.53 12.14
C PRO A 57 -11.09 17.53 11.32
N VAL A 58 -11.43 17.91 10.09
CA VAL A 58 -11.95 16.99 9.07
C VAL A 58 -10.99 17.00 7.90
N LEU A 59 -10.39 15.84 7.66
CA LEU A 59 -9.52 15.52 6.53
C LEU A 59 -10.41 15.32 5.30
N ILE A 60 -10.27 16.20 4.31
CA ILE A 60 -11.09 16.22 3.11
C ILE A 60 -10.19 16.00 1.90
N GLY A 61 -10.39 14.88 1.23
CA GLY A 61 -9.60 14.49 0.05
C GLY A 61 -10.21 13.26 -0.60
N GLU A 62 -9.77 12.97 -1.82
CA GLU A 62 -10.21 11.79 -2.56
C GLU A 62 -9.74 10.48 -1.88
N PRO A 63 -10.35 9.33 -2.18
CA PRO A 63 -9.87 8.04 -1.69
C PRO A 63 -8.42 7.78 -2.14
N GLY A 64 -7.61 7.19 -1.26
CA GLY A 64 -6.23 6.81 -1.58
C GLY A 64 -5.16 7.91 -1.42
N VAL A 65 -5.53 9.18 -1.17
CA VAL A 65 -4.52 10.26 -1.02
C VAL A 65 -3.72 10.24 0.29
N GLY A 66 -4.01 9.32 1.21
CA GLY A 66 -3.32 9.20 2.50
C GLY A 66 -3.97 9.96 3.66
N LYS A 67 -5.30 10.03 3.72
CA LYS A 67 -6.05 10.63 4.85
C LYS A 67 -5.74 9.90 6.17
N THR A 68 -5.81 8.57 6.16
CA THR A 68 -5.48 7.72 7.32
C THR A 68 -4.01 7.84 7.70
N ALA A 69 -3.10 7.91 6.71
CA ALA A 69 -1.67 8.13 6.94
C ALA A 69 -1.38 9.43 7.73
N ILE A 70 -2.17 10.50 7.56
CA ILE A 70 -2.00 11.72 8.36
C ILE A 70 -2.37 11.48 9.84
N VAL A 71 -3.37 10.65 10.11
CA VAL A 71 -3.77 10.29 11.48
C VAL A 71 -2.74 9.36 12.13
N GLU A 72 -2.21 8.41 11.37
CA GLU A 72 -1.08 7.58 11.76
C GLU A 72 0.18 8.42 12.04
N GLY A 73 0.44 9.45 11.23
CA GLY A 73 1.53 10.38 11.44
C GLY A 73 1.33 11.26 12.68
N LEU A 74 0.08 11.64 12.99
CA LEU A 74 -0.26 12.27 14.27
C LEU A 74 0.02 11.32 15.44
N ALA A 75 -0.40 10.05 15.34
CA ALA A 75 -0.13 9.04 16.36
C ALA A 75 1.38 8.88 16.60
N ARG A 76 2.17 8.87 15.53
CA ARG A 76 3.63 8.83 15.59
C ARG A 76 4.22 10.01 16.33
N ARG A 77 3.78 11.24 16.03
CA ARG A 77 4.23 12.42 16.78
C ARG A 77 3.85 12.39 18.26
N ILE A 78 2.70 11.79 18.61
CA ILE A 78 2.34 11.59 20.02
C ILE A 78 3.31 10.61 20.70
N VAL A 79 3.65 9.49 20.05
CA VAL A 79 4.64 8.51 20.55
C VAL A 79 6.02 9.14 20.72
N ASP A 80 6.43 9.93 19.72
CA ASP A 80 7.72 10.63 19.70
C ASP A 80 7.75 11.85 20.64
N LYS A 81 6.64 12.15 21.34
CA LYS A 81 6.44 13.33 22.19
C LYS A 81 6.67 14.67 21.47
N ASP A 82 6.61 14.67 20.13
CA ASP A 82 6.68 15.84 19.25
C ASP A 82 5.28 16.47 19.05
N VAL A 83 4.60 16.73 20.16
CA VAL A 83 3.29 17.40 20.21
C VAL A 83 3.22 18.34 21.42
N PRO A 84 2.35 19.37 21.39
CA PRO A 84 2.08 20.20 22.56
C PRO A 84 1.66 19.36 23.77
N LEU A 85 1.98 19.82 24.99
CA LEU A 85 1.68 19.12 26.25
C LEU A 85 0.24 18.61 26.35
N GLY A 86 -0.72 19.39 25.85
CA GLY A 86 -2.14 19.01 25.87
C GLY A 86 -2.50 17.81 25.00
N LEU A 87 -1.66 17.40 24.06
CA LEU A 87 -1.83 16.21 23.20
C LEU A 87 -0.86 15.07 23.55
N GLN A 88 0.10 15.31 24.45
CA GLN A 88 1.01 14.26 24.90
C GLN A 88 0.22 13.16 25.62
N ASN A 89 0.65 11.91 25.41
CA ASN A 89 0.05 10.71 26.01
C ASN A 89 -1.43 10.46 25.66
N LYS A 90 -2.03 11.24 24.75
CA LYS A 90 -3.37 10.95 24.25
C LYS A 90 -3.39 9.67 23.43
N ILE A 91 -4.53 9.00 23.42
CA ILE A 91 -4.79 7.84 22.58
C ILE A 91 -5.53 8.31 21.34
N ILE A 92 -5.17 7.77 20.17
CA ILE A 92 -6.00 7.88 18.96
C ILE A 92 -6.69 6.55 18.76
N TYR A 93 -8.02 6.59 18.87
CA TYR A 93 -8.88 5.43 18.71
C TYR A 93 -9.60 5.51 17.37
N GLU A 94 -9.32 4.60 16.45
CA GLU A 94 -10.03 4.49 15.18
C GLU A 94 -11.28 3.64 15.34
N LEU A 95 -12.41 4.21 14.93
CA LEU A 95 -13.69 3.54 14.95
C LEU A 95 -13.83 2.60 13.75
N ASP A 96 -14.10 1.32 14.01
CA ASP A 96 -14.43 0.36 12.96
C ASP A 96 -15.96 0.35 12.73
N LEU A 97 -16.38 1.01 11.66
CA LEU A 97 -17.80 1.05 11.26
C LEU A 97 -18.31 -0.34 10.85
N ALA A 98 -17.47 -1.16 10.21
CA ALA A 98 -17.86 -2.50 9.78
C ALA A 98 -18.11 -3.40 10.99
N ALA A 99 -17.25 -3.36 12.02
CA ALA A 99 -17.44 -4.11 13.26
C ALA A 99 -18.72 -3.70 14.01
N LEU A 100 -19.09 -2.41 13.98
CA LEU A 100 -20.33 -1.94 14.60
C LEU A 100 -21.57 -2.49 13.89
N VAL A 101 -21.53 -2.63 12.57
CA VAL A 101 -22.64 -3.15 11.74
C VAL A 101 -22.66 -4.68 11.73
N ALA A 102 -21.50 -5.34 11.83
CA ALA A 102 -21.37 -6.78 11.75
C ALA A 102 -22.22 -7.49 12.81
N GLY A 103 -23.11 -8.38 12.36
CA GLY A 103 -23.99 -9.13 13.25
C GLY A 103 -25.10 -8.30 13.92
N ALA A 104 -25.27 -7.02 13.56
CA ALA A 104 -26.42 -6.24 13.98
C ALA A 104 -27.66 -6.68 13.18
N LYS A 105 -28.67 -7.24 13.85
CA LYS A 105 -29.94 -7.65 13.23
C LYS A 105 -30.90 -6.49 13.05
N PHE A 106 -30.74 -5.46 13.89
CA PHE A 106 -31.60 -4.29 13.92
C PHE A 106 -30.78 -3.01 14.08
N ARG A 107 -31.30 -1.89 13.58
CA ARG A 107 -30.68 -0.55 13.70
C ARG A 107 -30.34 -0.17 15.14
N GLY A 108 -31.19 -0.56 16.10
CA GLY A 108 -30.98 -0.26 17.52
C GLY A 108 -29.70 -0.86 18.09
N GLU A 109 -29.29 -2.04 17.62
CA GLU A 109 -28.06 -2.70 18.10
C GLU A 109 -26.80 -1.92 17.70
N PHE A 110 -26.78 -1.34 16.50
CA PHE A 110 -25.70 -0.44 16.08
C PHE A 110 -25.64 0.81 16.97
N GLU A 111 -26.79 1.45 17.20
CA GLU A 111 -26.87 2.66 18.03
C GLU A 111 -26.43 2.36 19.48
N GLU A 112 -26.79 1.20 20.03
CA GLU A 112 -26.34 0.76 21.36
C GLU A 112 -24.83 0.51 21.42
N ARG A 113 -24.24 -0.17 20.42
CA ARG A 113 -22.79 -0.38 20.35
C ARG A 113 -22.03 0.93 20.24
N LEU A 114 -22.47 1.82 19.35
CA LEU A 114 -21.87 3.14 19.20
C LEU A 114 -22.02 3.97 20.49
N LYS A 115 -23.16 3.86 21.17
CA LYS A 115 -23.38 4.52 22.47
C LYS A 115 -22.40 4.04 23.52
N ALA A 116 -22.12 2.74 23.57
CA ALA A 116 -21.15 2.15 24.49
C ALA A 116 -19.73 2.69 24.21
N VAL A 117 -19.32 2.76 22.94
CA VAL A 117 -18.03 3.35 22.53
C VAL A 117 -17.95 4.82 22.93
N LEU A 118 -18.96 5.62 22.59
CA LEU A 118 -18.99 7.04 22.91
C LEU A 118 -19.00 7.29 24.43
N LYS A 119 -19.67 6.43 25.21
CA LYS A 119 -19.64 6.48 26.67
C LYS A 119 -18.21 6.29 27.20
N LYS A 120 -17.47 5.29 26.72
CA LYS A 120 -16.06 5.07 27.11
C LYS A 120 -15.17 6.26 26.74
N ILE A 121 -15.38 6.85 25.57
CA ILE A 121 -14.64 8.05 25.14
C ILE A 121 -14.95 9.23 26.05
N LYS A 122 -16.22 9.43 26.41
CA LYS A 122 -16.63 10.47 27.36
C LYS A 122 -15.98 10.26 28.73
N ASP A 123 -16.02 9.02 29.24
CA ASP A 123 -15.49 8.67 30.56
C ASP A 123 -13.96 8.80 30.61
N SER A 124 -13.27 8.80 29.46
CA SER A 124 -11.83 9.08 29.35
C SER A 124 -11.44 10.54 29.60
N ASN A 125 -12.40 11.44 29.82
CA ASN A 125 -12.17 12.86 30.12
C ASN A 125 -11.20 13.57 29.14
N GLY A 126 -11.28 13.21 27.85
CA GLY A 126 -10.50 13.84 26.79
C GLY A 126 -9.11 13.23 26.55
N GLU A 127 -8.78 12.11 27.18
CA GLU A 127 -7.55 11.34 26.88
C GLU A 127 -7.63 10.66 25.51
N ILE A 128 -8.83 10.31 25.05
CA ILE A 128 -9.05 9.66 23.76
C ILE A 128 -9.48 10.68 22.69
N ILE A 129 -8.76 10.65 21.57
CA ILE A 129 -9.15 11.29 20.30
C ILE A 129 -9.79 10.22 19.41
N LEU A 130 -11.04 10.43 19.02
CA LEU A 130 -11.76 9.53 18.13
C LEU A 130 -11.40 9.83 16.67
N PHE A 131 -10.86 8.86 15.93
CA PHE A 131 -10.76 8.91 14.48
C PHE A 131 -11.94 8.19 13.85
N ILE A 132 -12.60 8.85 12.90
CA ILE A 132 -13.73 8.31 12.15
C ILE A 132 -13.39 8.47 10.67
N ASP A 133 -12.96 7.38 10.04
CA ASP A 133 -12.95 7.34 8.58
C ASP A 133 -14.37 7.28 8.04
N GLU A 134 -14.58 7.85 6.86
CA GLU A 134 -15.90 8.02 6.26
C GLU A 134 -16.93 8.63 7.22
N ILE A 135 -16.57 9.71 7.93
CA ILE A 135 -17.44 10.35 8.95
C ILE A 135 -18.83 10.74 8.40
N HIS A 136 -18.97 10.91 7.09
CA HIS A 136 -20.25 11.16 6.45
C HIS A 136 -21.21 9.96 6.55
N ALA A 137 -20.72 8.73 6.68
CA ALA A 137 -21.52 7.52 6.78
C ALA A 137 -22.39 7.51 8.05
N ILE A 138 -21.86 8.01 9.16
CA ILE A 138 -22.57 8.09 10.46
C ILE A 138 -23.35 9.39 10.66
N VAL A 139 -23.06 10.43 9.87
CA VAL A 139 -23.69 11.76 9.99
C VAL A 139 -24.76 12.02 8.91
N GLY A 140 -24.59 11.45 7.72
CA GLY A 140 -25.35 11.80 6.52
C GLY A 140 -26.47 10.84 6.13
N ALA A 141 -26.54 9.71 6.80
CA ALA A 141 -27.39 8.58 6.49
C ALA A 141 -28.92 8.85 6.54
N GLY A 142 -29.38 9.81 7.34
CA GLY A 142 -30.82 10.01 7.60
C GLY A 142 -31.69 10.46 6.42
N ARG A 143 -31.12 10.67 5.22
CA ARG A 143 -31.87 11.07 4.00
C ARG A 143 -32.09 9.94 3.00
N VAL A 144 -31.53 8.75 3.24
CA VAL A 144 -31.73 7.57 2.40
C VAL A 144 -32.39 6.50 3.27
N ASP A 145 -33.55 5.99 2.84
CA ASP A 145 -34.25 4.92 3.56
C ASP A 145 -33.31 3.74 3.78
N GLY A 146 -32.98 3.48 5.05
CA GLY A 146 -32.14 2.35 5.48
C GLY A 146 -30.77 2.69 6.08
N ALA A 147 -30.29 3.94 6.01
CA ALA A 147 -28.96 4.25 6.55
C ALA A 147 -29.00 4.71 8.03
N MET A 148 -27.92 4.41 8.75
CA MET A 148 -27.72 4.61 10.20
C MET A 148 -27.30 6.06 10.54
N ASP A 149 -28.20 6.87 11.09
CA ASP A 149 -27.87 8.26 11.47
C ASP A 149 -27.57 8.38 12.97
N ALA A 150 -26.30 8.57 13.30
CA ALA A 150 -25.80 8.77 14.66
C ALA A 150 -25.56 10.25 15.00
N SER A 151 -25.94 11.18 14.13
CA SER A 151 -25.73 12.63 14.33
C SER A 151 -26.28 13.13 15.66
N ASN A 152 -27.43 12.59 16.08
CA ASN A 152 -28.10 12.97 17.32
C ASN A 152 -27.30 12.59 18.58
N MET A 153 -26.42 11.60 18.49
CA MET A 153 -25.55 11.17 19.58
C MET A 153 -24.26 12.01 19.62
N LEU A 154 -23.70 12.34 18.45
CA LEU A 154 -22.45 13.08 18.33
C LEU A 154 -22.60 14.58 18.62
N LYS A 155 -23.66 15.21 18.09
CA LYS A 155 -23.87 16.67 18.20
C LYS A 155 -23.82 17.18 19.65
N PRO A 156 -24.52 16.57 20.64
CA PRO A 156 -24.47 17.05 22.01
C PRO A 156 -23.07 16.93 22.64
N MET A 157 -22.33 15.86 22.34
CA MET A 157 -20.99 15.64 22.88
C MET A 157 -19.97 16.61 22.28
N LEU A 158 -20.03 16.84 20.96
CA LEU A 158 -19.24 17.86 20.26
C LEU A 158 -19.60 19.28 20.73
N ALA A 159 -20.86 19.53 21.06
CA ALA A 159 -21.32 20.82 21.57
C ALA A 159 -20.74 21.13 22.95
N ARG A 160 -20.67 20.12 23.83
CA ARG A 160 -20.15 20.23 25.20
C ARG A 160 -18.62 20.11 25.28
N GLY A 161 -17.94 19.71 24.22
CA GLY A 161 -16.49 19.45 24.22
C GLY A 161 -16.10 18.14 24.91
N GLU A 162 -17.08 17.26 25.14
CA GLU A 162 -16.85 15.92 25.72
C GLU A 162 -16.19 14.96 24.71
N LEU A 163 -16.29 15.27 23.41
CA LEU A 163 -15.74 14.47 22.32
C LEU A 163 -14.72 15.31 21.53
N HIS A 164 -13.51 14.78 21.40
CA HIS A 164 -12.50 15.25 20.46
C HIS A 164 -12.39 14.23 19.34
N CYS A 165 -12.52 14.66 18.10
CA CYS A 165 -12.41 13.74 16.96
C CYS A 165 -11.69 14.32 15.76
N VAL A 166 -11.12 13.41 14.97
CA VAL A 166 -10.63 13.64 13.62
C VAL A 166 -11.57 12.88 12.69
N GLY A 167 -12.19 13.57 11.72
CA GLY A 167 -12.99 12.93 10.68
C GLY A 167 -12.23 12.84 9.37
N ALA A 168 -12.51 11.84 8.55
CA ALA A 168 -12.06 11.79 7.15
C ALA A 168 -13.24 11.56 6.20
N THR A 169 -13.25 12.25 5.05
CA THR A 169 -14.35 12.18 4.07
C THR A 169 -13.91 12.75 2.71
N THR A 170 -14.72 12.59 1.67
CA THR A 170 -14.51 13.28 0.39
C THR A 170 -15.09 14.70 0.40
N LEU A 171 -14.68 15.54 -0.56
CA LEU A 171 -15.20 16.91 -0.67
C LEU A 171 -16.72 16.93 -0.96
N ASN A 172 -17.18 16.01 -1.79
CA ASN A 172 -18.59 15.92 -2.18
C ASN A 172 -19.48 15.55 -1.00
N GLU A 173 -19.06 14.57 -0.20
CA GLU A 173 -19.78 14.15 1.01
C GLU A 173 -19.74 15.22 2.09
N TYR A 174 -18.59 15.88 2.29
CA TYR A 174 -18.48 16.99 3.22
C TYR A 174 -19.50 18.08 2.91
N ARG A 175 -19.58 18.52 1.64
CA ARG A 175 -20.54 19.53 1.17
C ARG A 175 -22.00 19.09 1.36
N LYS A 176 -22.28 17.80 1.15
CA LYS A 176 -23.64 17.26 1.20
C LYS A 176 -24.17 17.07 2.62
N TYR A 177 -23.32 16.63 3.55
CA TYR A 177 -23.74 16.12 4.86
C TYR A 177 -23.23 16.95 6.05
N ILE A 178 -22.05 17.56 5.97
CA ILE A 178 -21.46 18.28 7.11
C ILE A 178 -21.63 19.79 6.96
N GLU A 179 -21.32 20.33 5.77
CA GLU A 179 -21.37 21.78 5.51
C GLU A 179 -22.79 22.35 5.58
N LYS A 180 -23.80 21.55 5.22
CA LYS A 180 -25.21 21.95 5.31
C LYS A 180 -25.76 21.93 6.74
N ASP A 181 -25.07 21.27 7.68
CA ASP A 181 -25.50 21.18 9.07
C ASP A 181 -24.77 22.20 9.94
N SER A 182 -25.48 23.28 10.30
CA SER A 182 -24.90 24.39 11.06
C SER A 182 -24.38 24.02 12.46
N ALA A 183 -24.82 22.90 13.05
CA ALA A 183 -24.32 22.44 14.33
C ALA A 183 -22.94 21.78 14.17
N LEU A 184 -22.77 20.97 13.13
CA LEU A 184 -21.52 20.26 12.84
C LEU A 184 -20.47 21.20 12.23
N GLU A 185 -20.87 22.06 11.29
CA GLU A 185 -19.98 23.03 10.64
C GLU A 185 -19.29 23.96 11.66
N ARG A 186 -19.97 24.28 12.77
CA ARG A 186 -19.40 25.10 13.86
C ARG A 186 -18.44 24.34 14.77
N ARG A 187 -18.35 23.02 14.66
CA ARG A 187 -17.48 22.15 15.50
C ARG A 187 -16.30 21.58 14.73
N PHE A 188 -16.43 21.48 13.42
CA PHE A 188 -15.40 20.96 12.54
C PHE A 188 -14.58 22.06 11.84
N GLN A 189 -13.31 21.78 11.58
CA GLN A 189 -12.42 22.60 10.78
C GLN A 189 -11.92 21.81 9.57
N LYS A 190 -12.11 22.37 8.37
CA LYS A 190 -11.68 21.75 7.11
C LYS A 190 -10.15 21.70 7.00
N VAL A 191 -9.62 20.54 6.63
CA VAL A 191 -8.24 20.29 6.23
C VAL A 191 -8.28 19.63 4.87
N LEU A 192 -7.97 20.39 3.82
CA LEU A 192 -7.90 19.85 2.46
C LEU A 192 -6.60 19.06 2.31
N ILE A 193 -6.71 17.86 1.75
CA ILE A 193 -5.58 16.98 1.44
C ILE A 193 -5.61 16.74 -0.06
N GLU A 194 -4.55 17.17 -0.70
CA GLU A 194 -4.36 17.04 -2.13
C GLU A 194 -3.60 15.75 -2.44
N GLU A 195 -3.84 15.25 -3.66
CA GLU A 195 -3.05 14.16 -4.24
C GLU A 195 -1.57 14.60 -4.32
N PRO A 196 -0.62 13.78 -3.84
CA PRO A 196 0.80 14.10 -3.93
C PRO A 196 1.26 14.13 -5.39
N THR A 197 2.31 14.88 -5.68
CA THR A 197 2.91 14.86 -7.00
C THR A 197 3.61 13.51 -7.27
N VAL A 198 4.01 13.27 -8.53
CA VAL A 198 4.82 12.10 -8.88
C VAL A 198 6.13 12.07 -8.08
N LEU A 199 6.78 13.22 -7.87
CA LEU A 199 8.03 13.32 -7.11
C LEU A 199 7.82 13.04 -5.62
N ASP A 200 6.72 13.54 -5.06
CA ASP A 200 6.34 13.25 -3.68
C ASP A 200 6.04 11.76 -3.51
N THR A 201 5.34 11.16 -4.47
CA THR A 201 5.04 9.71 -4.48
C THR A 201 6.31 8.87 -4.54
N ILE A 202 7.29 9.23 -5.38
CA ILE A 202 8.60 8.57 -5.40
C ILE A 202 9.25 8.62 -4.03
N SER A 203 9.18 9.78 -3.34
CA SER A 203 9.73 9.94 -1.99
C SER A 203 8.99 9.08 -0.96
N ILE A 204 7.66 9.00 -1.06
CA ILE A 204 6.82 8.11 -0.24
C ILE A 204 7.22 6.65 -0.45
N LEU A 205 7.27 6.18 -1.70
CA LEU A 205 7.65 4.80 -2.02
C LEU A 205 9.07 4.46 -1.58
N ARG A 206 10.03 5.40 -1.69
CA ARG A 206 11.38 5.21 -1.13
C ARG A 206 11.38 5.05 0.38
N GLY A 207 10.51 5.78 1.09
CA GLY A 207 10.35 5.62 2.54
C GLY A 207 9.67 4.31 2.94
N LEU A 208 8.78 3.77 2.09
CA LEU A 208 8.10 2.49 2.30
C LEU A 208 8.90 1.27 1.79
N LYS A 209 9.94 1.49 0.98
CA LYS A 209 10.74 0.45 0.31
C LYS A 209 11.18 -0.65 1.26
N SER A 210 11.79 -0.31 2.40
CA SER A 210 12.34 -1.32 3.32
C SER A 210 11.26 -2.20 3.93
N ARG A 211 10.05 -1.66 4.16
CA ARG A 211 8.90 -2.40 4.69
C ARG A 211 8.39 -3.43 3.68
N PHE A 212 8.19 -3.03 2.43
CA PHE A 212 7.79 -3.96 1.37
C PHE A 212 8.84 -5.05 1.12
N GLU A 213 10.12 -4.67 1.07
CA GLU A 213 11.22 -5.63 0.90
C GLU A 213 11.29 -6.65 2.04
N ALA A 214 11.12 -6.21 3.30
CA ALA A 214 11.13 -7.10 4.45
C ALA A 214 9.90 -8.03 4.48
N HIS A 215 8.72 -7.47 4.16
CA HIS A 215 7.45 -8.20 4.13
C HIS A 215 7.46 -9.31 3.07
N HIS A 216 7.83 -8.97 1.83
CA HIS A 216 7.82 -9.92 0.72
C HIS A 216 9.08 -10.77 0.65
N GLY A 217 10.22 -10.25 1.11
CA GLY A 217 11.52 -10.90 0.96
C GLY A 217 12.10 -10.73 -0.44
N VAL A 218 11.90 -9.55 -1.02
CA VAL A 218 12.39 -9.17 -2.35
C VAL A 218 13.27 -7.91 -2.25
N HIS A 219 13.82 -7.47 -3.37
CA HIS A 219 14.53 -6.20 -3.50
C HIS A 219 13.82 -5.31 -4.52
N ILE A 220 13.58 -4.04 -4.20
CA ILE A 220 12.89 -3.11 -5.09
C ILE A 220 13.91 -2.16 -5.69
N SER A 221 14.09 -2.22 -7.01
CA SER A 221 14.99 -1.29 -7.70
C SER A 221 14.44 0.15 -7.67
N ASP A 222 15.32 1.16 -7.62
CA ASP A 222 14.86 2.56 -7.69
C ASP A 222 14.14 2.90 -9.02
N PRO A 223 14.57 2.36 -10.19
CA PRO A 223 13.80 2.47 -11.42
C PRO A 223 12.36 1.93 -11.30
N ALA A 224 12.13 0.83 -10.58
CA ALA A 224 10.78 0.31 -10.35
C ALA A 224 9.90 1.30 -9.58
N ILE A 225 10.45 2.00 -8.58
CA ILE A 225 9.73 3.04 -7.81
C ILE A 225 9.32 4.21 -8.72
N ILE A 226 10.25 4.64 -9.58
CA ILE A 226 10.00 5.72 -10.54
C ILE A 226 8.93 5.28 -11.55
N ALA A 227 9.04 4.07 -12.09
CA ALA A 227 8.08 3.48 -13.02
C ALA A 227 6.69 3.37 -12.39
N ALA A 228 6.59 2.87 -11.14
CA ALA A 228 5.31 2.74 -10.45
C ALA A 228 4.61 4.08 -10.28
N SER A 229 5.36 5.13 -9.93
CA SER A 229 4.80 6.48 -9.76
C SER A 229 4.40 7.12 -11.10
N THR A 230 5.24 6.98 -12.13
CA THR A 230 5.03 7.63 -13.43
C THR A 230 3.97 6.93 -14.28
N LEU A 231 4.01 5.60 -14.36
CA LEU A 231 3.06 4.80 -15.14
C LEU A 231 1.67 4.81 -14.50
N SER A 232 1.57 4.68 -13.16
CA SER A 232 0.26 4.75 -12.49
C SER A 232 -0.39 6.12 -12.65
N ASN A 233 0.37 7.21 -12.51
CA ASN A 233 -0.17 8.56 -12.71
C ASN A 233 -0.72 8.76 -14.12
N ARG A 234 -0.08 8.14 -15.11
CA ARG A 234 -0.41 8.35 -16.51
C ARG A 234 -1.55 7.47 -17.01
N TYR A 235 -1.54 6.19 -16.65
CA TYR A 235 -2.40 5.19 -17.27
C TYR A 235 -3.56 4.75 -16.37
N ILE A 236 -3.47 4.98 -15.05
CA ILE A 236 -4.52 4.66 -14.08
C ILE A 236 -5.11 5.98 -13.60
N THR A 237 -6.12 6.48 -14.32
CA THR A 237 -6.71 7.83 -14.13
C THR A 237 -7.93 7.87 -13.22
N ASP A 238 -8.48 6.71 -12.89
CA ASP A 238 -9.66 6.52 -12.02
C ASP A 238 -9.29 6.38 -10.53
N ARG A 239 -7.99 6.27 -10.22
CA ARG A 239 -7.43 6.20 -8.86
C ARG A 239 -6.42 7.33 -8.64
N PHE A 240 -6.14 7.60 -7.36
CA PHE A 240 -5.27 8.70 -6.93
C PHE A 240 -3.96 8.17 -6.35
N LEU A 241 -2.90 8.96 -6.50
CA LEU A 241 -1.64 8.79 -5.78
C LEU A 241 -1.82 9.10 -4.28
N PRO A 242 -0.99 8.53 -3.40
CA PRO A 242 0.04 7.53 -3.68
C PRO A 242 -0.49 6.09 -3.79
N ASP A 243 -1.76 5.84 -3.43
CA ASP A 243 -2.37 4.50 -3.31
C ASP A 243 -2.13 3.60 -4.53
N LYS A 244 -2.49 4.07 -5.74
CA LYS A 244 -2.30 3.27 -6.95
C LYS A 244 -0.84 2.90 -7.24
N ALA A 245 0.13 3.70 -6.81
CA ALA A 245 1.55 3.42 -7.01
C ALA A 245 2.08 2.43 -5.95
N ILE A 246 1.58 2.54 -4.72
CA ILE A 246 1.85 1.59 -3.64
C ILE A 246 1.32 0.21 -4.03
N ASP A 247 0.09 0.14 -4.54
CA ASP A 247 -0.56 -1.10 -4.98
C ASP A 247 0.21 -1.80 -6.11
N LEU A 248 0.72 -1.04 -7.09
CA LEU A 248 1.61 -1.60 -8.13
C LEU A 248 2.90 -2.19 -7.56
N ILE A 249 3.53 -1.53 -6.59
CA ILE A 249 4.75 -2.03 -5.95
C ILE A 249 4.43 -3.30 -5.16
N ASP A 250 3.32 -3.33 -4.42
CA ASP A 250 2.89 -4.47 -3.64
C ASP A 250 2.60 -5.70 -4.51
N GLU A 251 1.84 -5.52 -5.60
CA GLU A 251 1.55 -6.59 -6.57
C GLU A 251 2.84 -7.08 -7.25
N ALA A 252 3.78 -6.20 -7.58
CA ALA A 252 5.06 -6.59 -8.16
C ALA A 252 5.91 -7.39 -7.19
N CYS A 253 5.95 -6.99 -5.91
CA CYS A 253 6.64 -7.75 -4.88
C CYS A 253 5.99 -9.13 -4.68
N ALA A 254 4.66 -9.20 -4.67
CA ALA A 254 3.92 -10.46 -4.53
C ALA A 254 4.14 -11.39 -5.73
N SER A 255 4.17 -10.86 -6.96
CA SER A 255 4.45 -11.64 -8.18
C SER A 255 5.83 -12.28 -8.13
N ILE A 256 6.87 -11.49 -7.86
CA ILE A 256 8.25 -12.00 -7.73
C ILE A 256 8.34 -13.02 -6.59
N ARG A 257 7.65 -12.78 -5.46
CA ARG A 257 7.64 -13.75 -4.36
C ARG A 257 7.01 -15.08 -4.75
N MET A 258 5.91 -15.03 -5.50
CA MET A 258 5.24 -16.23 -6.00
C MET A 258 6.15 -17.01 -6.96
N GLU A 259 6.91 -16.33 -7.81
CA GLU A 259 7.91 -16.95 -8.70
C GLU A 259 9.02 -17.64 -7.91
N ILE A 260 9.56 -17.00 -6.87
CA ILE A 260 10.57 -17.59 -5.96
C ILE A 260 10.04 -18.86 -5.27
N ASP A 261 8.78 -18.82 -4.83
CA ASP A 261 8.18 -19.95 -4.12
C ASP A 261 7.78 -21.10 -5.04
N SER A 262 7.62 -20.83 -6.34
CA SER A 262 7.26 -21.79 -7.40
C SER A 262 8.46 -22.48 -8.02
N MET A 263 8.20 -23.58 -8.74
CA MET A 263 9.23 -24.29 -9.50
C MET A 263 9.70 -23.43 -10.68
N PRO A 264 11.03 -23.23 -10.88
CA PRO A 264 11.55 -22.51 -12.04
C PRO A 264 11.19 -23.19 -13.35
N VAL A 265 11.05 -22.41 -14.42
CA VAL A 265 10.64 -22.91 -15.74
C VAL A 265 11.62 -23.94 -16.26
N GLU A 266 12.92 -23.73 -16.06
CA GLU A 266 13.98 -24.65 -16.47
C GLU A 266 13.84 -26.02 -15.79
N LEU A 267 13.45 -26.03 -14.51
CA LEU A 267 13.25 -27.26 -13.74
C LEU A 267 11.92 -27.95 -14.10
N ASP A 268 10.86 -27.19 -14.34
CA ASP A 268 9.57 -27.71 -14.80
C ASP A 268 9.69 -28.35 -16.20
N ASP A 269 10.44 -27.73 -17.11
CA ASP A 269 10.68 -28.27 -18.46
C ASP A 269 11.45 -29.60 -18.41
N VAL A 270 12.51 -29.69 -17.61
CA VAL A 270 13.28 -30.94 -17.43
C VAL A 270 12.42 -32.02 -16.79
N THR A 271 11.67 -31.71 -15.73
CA THR A 271 10.80 -32.68 -15.04
C THR A 271 9.67 -33.18 -15.95
N ARG A 272 9.04 -32.29 -16.73
CA ARG A 272 8.04 -32.69 -17.74
C ARG A 272 8.63 -33.59 -18.81
N LYS A 273 9.84 -33.31 -19.28
CA LYS A 273 10.54 -34.14 -20.29
C LYS A 273 10.88 -35.52 -19.74
N ILE A 274 11.35 -35.60 -18.49
CA ILE A 274 11.57 -36.88 -17.80
C ILE A 274 10.27 -37.68 -17.73
N MET A 275 9.17 -37.05 -17.32
CA MET A 275 7.88 -37.72 -17.21
C MET A 275 7.40 -38.29 -18.56
N GLN A 276 7.55 -37.53 -19.65
CA GLN A 276 7.21 -37.99 -21.00
C GLN A 276 8.04 -39.22 -21.41
N LEU A 277 9.36 -39.18 -21.19
CA LEU A 277 10.25 -40.28 -21.51
C LEU A 277 10.01 -41.51 -20.62
N GLU A 278 9.63 -41.33 -19.35
CA GLU A 278 9.24 -42.43 -18.47
C GLU A 278 7.96 -43.14 -18.96
N ILE A 279 6.97 -42.38 -19.43
CA ILE A 279 5.77 -42.94 -20.04
C ILE A 279 6.15 -43.72 -21.32
N GLU A 280 6.96 -43.15 -22.21
CA GLU A 280 7.44 -43.81 -23.43
C GLU A 280 8.21 -45.11 -23.10
N LYS A 281 9.08 -45.07 -22.08
CA LYS A 281 9.81 -46.24 -21.57
C LYS A 281 8.87 -47.34 -21.10
N THR A 282 7.84 -47.01 -20.32
CA THR A 282 6.88 -48.03 -19.83
C THR A 282 6.04 -48.66 -20.94
N ALA A 283 5.77 -47.93 -22.02
CA ALA A 283 5.12 -48.46 -23.21
C ALA A 283 6.06 -49.42 -23.96
N LEU A 284 7.31 -49.01 -24.19
CA LEU A 284 8.30 -49.80 -24.93
C LEU A 284 8.84 -51.02 -24.14
N ASP A 285 8.79 -51.02 -22.81
CA ASP A 285 9.17 -52.17 -21.98
C ASP A 285 8.31 -53.42 -22.28
N LYS A 286 7.13 -53.26 -22.91
CA LYS A 286 6.22 -54.35 -23.32
C LYS A 286 6.45 -54.85 -24.75
N GLU A 287 7.23 -54.12 -25.54
CA GLU A 287 7.49 -54.44 -26.94
C GLU A 287 8.73 -55.33 -27.10
N SER A 288 8.72 -56.20 -28.11
CA SER A 288 9.74 -57.26 -28.28
C SER A 288 10.60 -57.12 -29.53
N ASP A 289 10.27 -56.20 -30.42
CA ASP A 289 10.97 -55.97 -31.68
C ASP A 289 12.35 -55.29 -31.47
N PRO A 290 13.32 -55.49 -32.39
CA PRO A 290 14.67 -54.97 -32.24
C PRO A 290 14.76 -53.44 -32.20
N ILE A 291 13.84 -52.75 -32.88
CA ILE A 291 13.82 -51.28 -32.99
C ILE A 291 13.38 -50.67 -31.65
N SER A 292 12.33 -51.21 -31.04
CA SER A 292 11.86 -50.82 -29.71
C SER A 292 12.93 -51.02 -28.64
N LYS A 293 13.70 -52.11 -28.71
CA LYS A 293 14.82 -52.35 -27.78
C LYS A 293 15.95 -51.33 -27.90
N ASP A 294 16.31 -50.92 -29.12
CA ASP A 294 17.34 -49.89 -29.34
C ASP A 294 16.86 -48.51 -28.87
N ARG A 295 15.60 -48.14 -29.17
CA ARG A 295 14.96 -46.91 -28.70
C ARG A 295 14.88 -46.86 -27.18
N LEU A 296 14.49 -47.96 -26.55
CA LEU A 296 14.40 -48.10 -25.09
C LEU A 296 15.76 -47.93 -24.41
N LYS A 297 16.85 -48.40 -25.01
CA LYS A 297 18.20 -48.15 -24.50
C LYS A 297 18.55 -46.65 -24.53
N LYS A 298 18.29 -45.99 -25.65
CA LYS A 298 18.50 -44.53 -25.82
C LYS A 298 17.66 -43.71 -24.83
N ILE A 299 16.39 -44.08 -24.63
CA ILE A 299 15.50 -43.41 -23.66
C ILE A 299 16.03 -43.58 -22.23
N LYS A 300 16.52 -44.77 -21.85
CA LYS A 300 17.12 -44.97 -20.52
C LYS A 300 18.34 -44.08 -20.32
N GLU A 301 19.21 -43.98 -21.32
CA GLU A 301 20.37 -43.08 -21.29
C GLU A 301 19.94 -41.61 -21.20
N GLU A 302 18.94 -41.17 -21.97
CA GLU A 302 18.41 -39.80 -21.93
C GLU A 302 17.75 -39.47 -20.58
N ILE A 303 16.96 -40.38 -20.01
CA ILE A 303 16.38 -40.24 -18.66
C ILE A 303 17.48 -40.09 -17.61
N ASP A 304 18.52 -40.92 -17.66
CA ASP A 304 19.62 -40.86 -16.69
C ASP A 304 20.41 -39.54 -16.80
N THR A 305 20.54 -38.98 -18.01
CA THR A 305 21.14 -37.64 -18.19
C THR A 305 20.24 -36.54 -17.63
N LEU A 306 18.95 -36.54 -17.97
CA LEU A 306 18.00 -35.52 -17.51
C LEU A 306 17.78 -35.58 -16.00
N LYS A 307 17.79 -36.78 -15.39
CA LYS A 307 17.70 -36.92 -13.92
C LYS A 307 18.90 -36.34 -13.18
N LYS A 308 20.09 -36.35 -13.79
CA LYS A 308 21.26 -35.68 -13.21
C LYS A 308 21.08 -34.17 -13.27
N GLU A 309 20.66 -33.66 -14.44
CA GLU A 309 20.37 -32.24 -14.65
C GLU A 309 19.25 -31.74 -13.71
N GLU A 310 18.14 -32.46 -13.60
CA GLU A 310 17.04 -32.18 -12.66
C GLU A 310 17.53 -32.08 -11.23
N LYS A 311 18.37 -33.03 -10.80
CA LYS A 311 18.92 -33.06 -9.44
C LYS A 311 19.84 -31.88 -9.18
N ASP A 312 20.66 -31.50 -10.14
CA ASP A 312 21.58 -30.36 -10.02
C ASP A 312 20.80 -29.04 -9.96
N LEU A 313 19.84 -28.84 -10.88
CA LEU A 313 18.95 -27.69 -10.90
C LEU A 313 18.12 -27.57 -9.63
N ARG A 314 17.55 -28.69 -9.16
CA ARG A 314 16.76 -28.71 -7.93
C ARG A 314 17.60 -28.36 -6.70
N LYS A 315 18.82 -28.90 -6.62
CA LYS A 315 19.75 -28.57 -5.52
C LYS A 315 20.12 -27.09 -5.54
N GLN A 316 20.34 -26.52 -6.72
CA GLN A 316 20.60 -25.09 -6.88
C GLN A 316 19.39 -24.26 -6.43
N TRP A 317 18.19 -24.59 -6.91
CA TRP A 317 16.95 -23.90 -6.53
C TRP A 317 16.67 -23.94 -5.03
N GLU A 318 16.81 -25.12 -4.39
CA GLU A 318 16.62 -25.27 -2.94
C GLU A 318 17.62 -24.41 -2.15
N ALA A 319 18.88 -24.35 -2.58
CA ALA A 319 19.91 -23.51 -1.95
C ALA A 319 19.64 -22.00 -2.11
N GLU A 320 19.28 -21.56 -3.33
CA GLU A 320 18.92 -20.17 -3.60
C GLU A 320 17.69 -19.74 -2.78
N LYS A 321 16.67 -20.59 -2.71
CA LYS A 321 15.45 -20.33 -1.93
C LYS A 321 15.72 -20.23 -0.42
N GLU A 322 16.58 -21.10 0.11
CA GLU A 322 16.99 -21.04 1.52
C GLU A 322 17.74 -19.74 1.84
N GLN A 323 18.64 -19.31 0.95
CA GLN A 323 19.35 -18.04 1.07
C GLN A 323 18.41 -16.83 1.08
N ILE A 324 17.45 -16.77 0.15
CA ILE A 324 16.46 -15.68 0.09
C ILE A 324 15.62 -15.62 1.38
N ASN A 325 15.18 -16.77 1.89
CA ASN A 325 14.41 -16.83 3.13
C ASN A 325 15.24 -16.41 4.35
N ALA A 326 16.52 -16.76 4.39
CA ALA A 326 17.43 -16.30 5.44
C ALA A 326 17.63 -14.78 5.41
N ILE A 327 17.75 -14.18 4.22
CA ILE A 327 17.80 -12.71 4.04
C ILE A 327 16.50 -12.06 4.52
N LYS A 328 15.34 -12.62 4.17
CA LYS A 328 14.03 -12.13 4.61
C LYS A 328 13.91 -12.05 6.14
N ILE A 329 14.34 -13.10 6.84
CA ILE A 329 14.32 -13.13 8.32
C ILE A 329 15.19 -12.01 8.88
N LYS A 330 16.40 -11.82 8.35
CA LYS A 330 17.30 -10.74 8.76
C LYS A 330 16.74 -9.35 8.46
N LYS A 331 16.11 -9.13 7.29
CA LYS A 331 15.43 -7.87 6.96
C LYS A 331 14.31 -7.56 7.96
N ASN A 332 13.52 -8.56 8.36
CA ASN A 332 12.47 -8.39 9.38
C ASN A 332 13.05 -8.06 10.76
N GLU A 333 14.16 -8.71 11.15
CA GLU A 333 14.87 -8.38 12.38
C GLU A 333 15.41 -6.95 12.35
N LEU A 334 15.98 -6.50 11.23
CA LEU A 334 16.45 -5.13 11.04
C LEU A 334 15.33 -4.10 11.23
N GLU A 335 14.15 -4.35 10.65
CA GLU A 335 13.00 -3.45 10.80
C GLU A 335 12.51 -3.39 12.26
N GLN A 336 12.52 -4.52 12.99
CA GLN A 336 12.22 -4.52 14.43
C GLN A 336 13.26 -3.73 15.24
N LEU A 337 14.56 -3.88 14.93
CA LEU A 337 15.61 -3.10 15.61
C LEU A 337 15.48 -1.59 15.34
N ARG A 338 15.03 -1.19 14.15
CA ARG A 338 14.74 0.23 13.83
C ARG A 338 13.57 0.78 14.64
N VAL A 339 12.53 -0.02 14.85
CA VAL A 339 11.40 0.34 15.73
C VAL A 339 11.87 0.45 17.18
N ASP A 340 12.64 -0.53 17.66
CA ASP A 340 13.21 -0.54 19.01
C ASP A 340 14.13 0.66 19.25
N LEU A 341 14.91 1.07 18.24
CA LEU A 341 15.77 2.26 18.32
C LEU A 341 14.93 3.50 18.59
N GLN A 342 13.83 3.69 17.85
CA GLN A 342 12.95 4.84 18.07
C GLN A 342 12.33 4.80 19.46
N ASN A 343 11.80 3.64 19.87
CA ASN A 343 11.20 3.49 21.19
C ASN A 343 12.23 3.79 22.31
N ALA A 344 13.47 3.32 22.15
CA ALA A 344 14.55 3.62 23.10
C ALA A 344 14.86 5.12 23.19
N PHE A 345 14.85 5.86 22.07
CA PHE A 345 14.98 7.32 22.08
C PHE A 345 13.82 7.99 22.83
N ASN A 346 12.59 7.55 22.57
CA ASN A 346 11.38 8.13 23.17
C ASN A 346 11.30 7.87 24.69
N ASP A 347 11.84 6.74 25.15
CA ASP A 347 11.93 6.36 26.57
C ASP A 347 13.16 6.95 27.27
N ASN A 348 13.95 7.79 26.58
CA ASN A 348 15.23 8.34 27.05
C ASN A 348 16.25 7.27 27.46
N ASN A 349 16.14 6.06 26.91
CA ASN A 349 17.11 4.99 27.11
C ASN A 349 18.26 5.13 26.09
N TYR A 350 19.08 6.17 26.28
CA TYR A 350 20.16 6.51 25.36
C TYR A 350 21.24 5.41 25.25
N GLN A 351 21.42 4.61 26.30
CA GLN A 351 22.36 3.49 26.27
C GLN A 351 21.90 2.41 25.27
N ARG A 352 20.64 1.97 25.35
CA ARG A 352 20.07 1.02 24.39
C ARG A 352 20.02 1.62 22.98
N ALA A 353 19.66 2.89 22.85
CA ALA A 353 19.63 3.56 21.55
C ALA A 353 21.02 3.58 20.89
N ALA A 354 22.08 3.91 21.63
CA ALA A 354 23.44 3.91 21.12
C ALA A 354 23.92 2.50 20.70
N GLU A 355 23.61 1.48 21.50
CA GLU A 355 23.92 0.07 21.17
C GLU A 355 23.24 -0.36 19.86
N LEU A 356 21.94 -0.04 19.71
CA LEU A 356 21.18 -0.34 18.51
C LEU A 356 21.72 0.40 17.29
N GLN A 357 21.94 1.71 17.41
CA GLN A 357 22.33 2.59 16.30
C GLN A 357 23.75 2.33 15.79
N TYR A 358 24.72 2.07 16.68
CA TYR A 358 26.14 2.02 16.31
C TYR A 358 26.73 0.60 16.27
N SER A 359 26.04 -0.42 16.79
CA SER A 359 26.50 -1.82 16.74
C SER A 359 25.49 -2.72 16.03
N LYS A 360 24.32 -2.98 16.63
CA LYS A 360 23.41 -4.02 16.14
C LYS A 360 22.87 -3.77 14.75
N ILE A 361 22.36 -2.55 14.47
CA ILE A 361 21.80 -2.20 13.16
C ILE A 361 22.88 -2.25 12.07
N PRO A 362 24.03 -1.56 12.20
CA PRO A 362 25.11 -1.63 11.20
C PRO A 362 25.64 -3.03 10.95
N GLU A 363 25.81 -3.85 12.00
CA GLU A 363 26.26 -5.25 11.86
C GLU A 363 25.27 -6.09 11.05
N LEU A 364 23.98 -5.89 11.27
CA LEU A 364 22.93 -6.64 10.59
C LEU A 364 22.76 -6.17 9.13
N GLU A 365 22.82 -4.85 8.88
CA GLU A 365 22.87 -4.29 7.53
C GLU A 365 24.05 -4.83 6.74
N LYS A 366 25.24 -4.87 7.35
CA LYS A 366 26.44 -5.43 6.71
C LYS A 366 26.25 -6.91 6.37
N LYS A 367 25.71 -7.71 7.30
CA LYS A 367 25.42 -9.13 7.06
C LYS A 367 24.38 -9.35 5.95
N ILE A 368 23.36 -8.50 5.85
CA ILE A 368 22.36 -8.56 4.77
C ILE A 368 23.04 -8.28 3.43
N ASN A 369 23.85 -7.22 3.36
CA ASN A 369 24.55 -6.85 2.13
C ASN A 369 25.52 -7.96 1.68
N GLU A 370 26.34 -8.49 2.60
CA GLU A 370 27.26 -9.60 2.33
C GLU A 370 26.49 -10.83 1.78
N MET A 371 25.36 -11.21 2.38
CA MET A 371 24.53 -12.32 1.90
C MET A 371 23.87 -12.04 0.54
N SER A 372 23.48 -10.80 0.26
CA SER A 372 22.88 -10.42 -1.03
C SER A 372 23.91 -10.41 -2.16
N GLU A 373 25.15 -9.98 -1.87
CA GLU A 373 26.26 -9.98 -2.83
C GLU A 373 26.74 -11.41 -3.12
N GLU A 374 26.84 -12.27 -2.11
CA GLU A 374 27.14 -13.70 -2.29
C GLU A 374 26.11 -14.39 -3.18
N GLY A 375 24.85 -13.95 -3.09
CA GLY A 375 23.78 -14.40 -3.96
C GLY A 375 23.98 -13.93 -5.40
N SER A 376 24.37 -12.69 -5.65
CA SER A 376 24.31 -12.00 -6.95
C SER A 376 25.28 -12.51 -8.06
N LYS A 377 25.79 -13.74 -7.97
CA LYS A 377 26.69 -14.35 -8.97
C LYS A 377 25.92 -14.80 -10.22
N GLU A 378 26.60 -14.75 -11.37
CA GLU A 378 26.04 -15.19 -12.67
C GLU A 378 25.56 -16.65 -12.62
N GLY A 379 24.38 -16.92 -13.19
CA GLY A 379 23.82 -18.28 -13.31
C GLY A 379 22.69 -18.64 -12.34
N LYS A 380 22.04 -17.68 -11.67
CA LYS A 380 20.87 -17.93 -10.80
C LYS A 380 19.65 -18.45 -11.57
N LEU A 381 18.88 -19.32 -10.92
CA LEU A 381 17.55 -19.74 -11.37
C LEU A 381 16.45 -18.78 -10.90
N LEU A 382 16.66 -18.11 -9.76
CA LEU A 382 15.68 -17.20 -9.18
C LEU A 382 16.10 -15.73 -9.29
N THR A 383 15.13 -14.87 -9.64
CA THR A 383 15.27 -13.42 -9.54
C THR A 383 14.45 -12.91 -8.36
N GLU A 384 15.06 -12.05 -7.54
CA GLU A 384 14.45 -11.47 -6.35
C GLU A 384 14.27 -9.95 -6.47
N VAL A 385 14.52 -9.39 -7.65
CA VAL A 385 14.53 -7.94 -7.90
C VAL A 385 13.27 -7.52 -8.65
N VAL A 386 12.51 -6.61 -8.06
CA VAL A 386 11.42 -5.90 -8.72
C VAL A 386 12.02 -4.81 -9.61
N SER A 387 11.86 -4.97 -10.92
CA SER A 387 12.39 -4.07 -11.95
C SER A 387 11.30 -3.14 -12.51
N GLU A 388 11.70 -2.19 -13.36
CA GLU A 388 10.75 -1.38 -14.13
C GLU A 388 9.86 -2.25 -15.04
N GLU A 389 10.40 -3.35 -15.58
CA GLU A 389 9.66 -4.28 -16.43
C GLU A 389 8.55 -4.98 -15.65
N SER A 390 8.83 -5.43 -14.41
CA SER A 390 7.83 -6.03 -13.52
C SER A 390 6.63 -5.09 -13.31
N ILE A 391 6.89 -3.79 -13.14
CA ILE A 391 5.84 -2.78 -12.99
C ILE A 391 5.06 -2.59 -14.30
N ALA A 392 5.77 -2.49 -15.44
CA ALA A 392 5.15 -2.32 -16.75
C ALA A 392 4.25 -3.52 -17.11
N GLU A 393 4.64 -4.74 -16.73
CA GLU A 393 3.83 -5.95 -16.90
C GLU A 393 2.50 -5.86 -16.15
N ILE A 394 2.52 -5.43 -14.89
CA ILE A 394 1.30 -5.28 -14.08
C ILE A 394 0.41 -4.18 -14.63
N VAL A 395 0.99 -3.02 -14.96
CA VAL A 395 0.25 -1.92 -15.60
C VAL A 395 -0.36 -2.38 -16.92
N SER A 396 0.35 -3.19 -17.71
CA SER A 396 -0.17 -3.79 -18.95
C SER A 396 -1.36 -4.70 -18.67
N LYS A 397 -1.32 -5.52 -17.62
CA LYS A 397 -2.44 -6.39 -17.23
C LYS A 397 -3.67 -5.58 -16.80
N TRP A 398 -3.47 -4.57 -15.96
CA TRP A 398 -4.57 -3.73 -15.45
C TRP A 398 -5.22 -2.90 -16.57
N THR A 399 -4.40 -2.29 -17.42
CA THR A 399 -4.87 -1.30 -18.42
C THR A 399 -5.12 -1.92 -19.80
N HIS A 400 -4.71 -3.16 -20.02
CA HIS A 400 -4.72 -3.84 -21.33
C HIS A 400 -3.89 -3.11 -22.42
N ILE A 401 -2.97 -2.24 -22.01
CA ILE A 401 -2.04 -1.53 -22.90
C ILE A 401 -0.77 -2.38 -23.07
N PRO A 402 -0.36 -2.74 -24.30
CA PRO A 402 0.84 -3.55 -24.53
C PRO A 402 2.09 -2.98 -23.85
N ILE A 403 2.90 -3.84 -23.23
CA ILE A 403 4.15 -3.48 -22.53
C ILE A 403 5.09 -2.65 -23.42
N THR A 404 5.22 -3.00 -24.70
CA THR A 404 6.04 -2.25 -25.67
C THR A 404 5.60 -0.80 -25.81
N LYS A 405 4.31 -0.51 -25.64
CA LYS A 405 3.77 0.86 -25.61
C LYS A 405 3.94 1.53 -24.25
N LEU A 406 4.17 0.80 -23.17
CA LEU A 406 4.42 1.39 -21.84
C LEU A 406 5.90 1.77 -21.70
N MET A 407 6.80 0.87 -22.11
CA MET A 407 8.26 1.01 -22.03
C MET A 407 8.84 2.00 -23.06
N SER A 408 8.08 2.35 -24.11
CA SER A 408 8.55 3.34 -25.08
C SER A 408 8.60 4.73 -24.46
N GLY A 409 9.78 5.34 -24.49
CA GLY A 409 10.05 6.64 -23.90
C GLY A 409 9.15 7.74 -24.49
N ASP A 410 8.76 8.70 -23.65
CA ASP A 410 7.93 9.84 -24.07
C ASP A 410 8.52 10.63 -25.21
N LYS A 411 9.85 10.76 -25.20
CA LYS A 411 10.59 11.41 -26.27
C LYS A 411 10.43 10.69 -27.61
N GLU A 412 10.54 9.36 -27.62
CA GLU A 412 10.41 8.56 -28.84
C GLU A 412 8.99 8.60 -29.39
N LYS A 413 7.97 8.48 -28.52
CA LYS A 413 6.57 8.62 -28.93
C LYS A 413 6.27 9.98 -29.55
N LEU A 414 6.84 11.05 -28.98
CA LEU A 414 6.66 12.41 -29.50
C LEU A 414 7.41 12.63 -30.82
N LEU A 415 8.60 12.04 -30.97
CA LEU A 415 9.36 12.08 -32.22
C LEU A 415 8.60 11.41 -33.38
N HIS A 416 7.92 10.30 -33.10
CA HIS A 416 7.12 9.59 -34.10
C HIS A 416 5.64 9.99 -34.14
N LEU A 417 5.24 11.09 -33.47
CA LEU A 417 3.83 11.48 -33.35
C LEU A 417 3.19 11.78 -34.71
N GLU A 418 3.90 12.51 -35.58
CA GLU A 418 3.42 12.86 -36.93
C GLU A 418 3.19 11.60 -37.78
N GLU A 419 4.16 10.68 -37.79
CA GLU A 419 4.08 9.40 -38.51
C GLU A 419 2.92 8.53 -37.99
N THR A 420 2.76 8.49 -36.66
CA THR A 420 1.68 7.71 -36.02
C THR A 420 0.31 8.26 -36.38
N LEU A 421 0.15 9.58 -36.48
CA LEU A 421 -1.10 10.22 -36.88
C LEU A 421 -1.41 9.97 -38.36
N LYS A 422 -0.41 10.00 -39.25
CA LYS A 422 -0.57 9.70 -40.69
C LYS A 422 -1.07 8.28 -40.96
N ASN A 423 -0.78 7.33 -40.08
CA ASN A 423 -1.29 5.95 -40.20
C ASN A 423 -2.82 5.86 -40.06
N ARG A 424 -3.48 6.86 -39.46
CA ARG A 424 -4.94 6.90 -39.28
C ARG A 424 -5.62 8.05 -40.02
N VAL A 425 -4.93 9.17 -40.21
CA VAL A 425 -5.49 10.38 -40.81
C VAL A 425 -4.87 10.58 -42.19
N ILE A 426 -5.68 10.41 -43.23
CA ILE A 426 -5.24 10.48 -44.63
C ILE A 426 -5.49 11.89 -45.17
N GLY A 427 -4.48 12.46 -45.84
CA GLY A 427 -4.60 13.69 -46.65
C GLY A 427 -4.57 15.01 -45.87
N GLN A 428 -4.24 15.00 -44.57
CA GLN A 428 -4.20 16.20 -43.71
C GLN A 428 -2.79 16.51 -43.19
N ASP A 429 -1.75 16.32 -44.01
CA ASP A 429 -0.35 16.40 -43.59
C ASP A 429 0.01 17.74 -42.93
N HIS A 430 -0.50 18.86 -43.46
CA HIS A 430 -0.27 20.18 -42.89
C HIS A 430 -0.88 20.33 -41.48
N ALA A 431 -2.11 19.83 -41.29
CA ALA A 431 -2.77 19.87 -39.98
C ALA A 431 -2.08 18.95 -38.98
N ILE A 432 -1.70 17.73 -39.38
CA ILE A 432 -0.99 16.77 -38.54
C ILE A 432 0.35 17.35 -38.07
N ARG A 433 1.10 18.00 -38.97
CA ARG A 433 2.38 18.64 -38.64
C ARG A 433 2.20 19.78 -37.63
N LEU A 434 1.23 20.67 -37.85
CA LEU A 434 0.93 21.77 -36.93
C LEU A 434 0.54 21.27 -35.53
N ILE A 435 -0.30 20.23 -35.48
CA ILE A 435 -0.73 19.60 -34.21
C ILE A 435 0.47 18.95 -33.51
N SER A 436 1.29 18.21 -34.24
CA SER A 436 2.46 17.53 -33.69
C SER A 436 3.48 18.52 -33.13
N ASP A 437 3.82 19.57 -33.90
CA ASP A 437 4.73 20.64 -33.47
C ASP A 437 4.22 21.41 -32.24
N ALA A 438 2.90 21.57 -32.13
CA ALA A 438 2.28 22.21 -30.98
C ALA A 438 2.36 21.34 -29.71
N ILE A 439 2.08 20.04 -29.84
CA ILE A 439 2.16 19.06 -28.73
C ILE A 439 3.61 18.91 -28.26
N ILE A 440 4.58 18.84 -29.18
CA ILE A 440 6.01 18.74 -28.85
C ILE A 440 6.47 19.99 -28.10
N ARG A 441 6.13 21.20 -28.57
CA ARG A 441 6.47 22.46 -27.87
C ARG A 441 5.89 22.53 -26.47
N GLN A 442 4.65 22.06 -26.28
CA GLN A 442 4.02 22.02 -24.95
C GLN A 442 4.77 21.07 -24.02
N ARG A 443 5.07 19.85 -24.48
CA ARG A 443 5.76 18.83 -23.68
C ARG A 443 7.20 19.21 -23.37
N ALA A 444 7.83 20.03 -24.21
CA ALA A 444 9.15 20.60 -23.98
C ALA A 444 9.15 21.81 -23.00
N GLY A 445 7.99 22.22 -22.48
CA GLY A 445 7.90 23.36 -21.53
C GLY A 445 8.11 24.73 -22.18
N ILE A 446 8.02 24.83 -23.51
CA ILE A 446 8.26 26.08 -24.27
C ILE A 446 6.93 26.86 -24.42
N LYS A 447 6.17 27.04 -23.33
CA LYS A 447 4.88 27.74 -23.32
C LYS A 447 4.67 28.53 -22.03
N ASP A 448 3.85 29.57 -22.14
CA ASP A 448 3.31 30.36 -21.03
C ASP A 448 2.38 29.52 -20.13
N GLU A 449 2.67 29.43 -18.83
CA GLU A 449 2.03 28.52 -17.84
C GLU A 449 0.52 28.76 -17.67
N ASN A 450 0.03 29.97 -17.96
CA ASN A 450 -1.35 30.38 -17.72
C ASN A 450 -2.31 30.14 -18.89
N ARG A 451 -1.93 29.36 -19.93
CA ARG A 451 -2.80 29.09 -21.09
C ARG A 451 -3.21 27.61 -21.18
N PRO A 452 -4.51 27.29 -21.32
CA PRO A 452 -4.99 25.91 -21.50
C PRO A 452 -4.38 25.25 -22.75
N MET A 453 -4.41 23.90 -22.83
CA MET A 453 -3.77 23.07 -23.87
C MET A 453 -3.70 23.77 -25.24
N LYS A 454 -4.85 24.09 -25.84
CA LYS A 454 -5.20 25.22 -26.72
C LYS A 454 -6.59 24.91 -27.31
N LEU A 455 -7.34 25.94 -27.70
CA LEU A 455 -8.52 25.77 -28.57
C LEU A 455 -8.05 25.48 -30.00
N PHE A 456 -8.64 24.46 -30.62
CA PHE A 456 -8.58 24.26 -32.07
C PHE A 456 -9.82 24.95 -32.65
N ASP A 457 -9.63 26.11 -33.28
CA ASP A 457 -10.64 26.73 -34.16
C ASP A 457 -10.26 26.47 -35.62
#